data_AF-A0A352D6Q4-F1
#
_entry.id   AF-A0A352D6Q4-F1
#
_cell.length_a   1.000
_cell.length_b   1.000
_cell.length_c   1.000
_cell.angle_alpha   90.00
_cell.angle_beta   90.00
_cell.angle_gamma   90.00
#
_symmetry.space_group_name_H-M   'P 1'
#
loop_
_entity.id
_entity.type
_entity.pdbx_description
1 polymer ?
#
loop_
_entity_poly.entity_id
_entity_poly.type
_entity_poly.pdbx_seq_one_letter_code
_entity_poly.pdbx_strand_id
1 'polypeptide(L)'
;MVLKKILLLPALACVCACGPKYYYEDAVQFEKRGLLLKAADRYRVFAETNPKDERAPASLFRAAEIYSRNFGLCGKAKPVFERLLKNYPAAPSRAAAMKGLFICPDYFPVDRPLSWTYGDSETGGVNARQVTRLTVPASGGAYTLTRIYAGKALISRQKKFYAFADRDLIERRDGVDTIILKYPVEKDRSWGSSSGGRSARFTVEAVGVTVKVRAGEFTNCVKVKQQLEGIPSWIYEYYAPWTGRILTSVAGKGFEHRVIELIKYEETQKK
;
A
#
# COMPACT_ATOMS: atom_id res chain seq x y z
N MET A 1 58.29 58.24 23.09
CA MET A 1 58.09 56.99 22.33
C MET A 1 56.77 56.37 22.78
N VAL A 2 55.75 56.39 21.92
CA VAL A 2 54.37 55.98 22.25
C VAL A 2 54.21 54.48 21.92
N LEU A 3 54.04 53.67 22.97
CA LEU A 3 53.87 52.22 22.87
C LEU A 3 52.41 51.89 22.49
N LYS A 4 52.14 51.62 21.21
CA LYS A 4 50.82 51.18 20.71
C LYS A 4 50.53 49.75 21.19
N LYS A 5 49.66 49.60 22.19
CA LYS A 5 49.05 48.32 22.58
C LYS A 5 48.08 47.88 21.48
N ILE A 6 48.50 46.90 20.68
CA ILE A 6 47.61 46.20 19.73
C ILE A 6 46.86 45.13 20.53
N LEU A 7 45.59 45.41 20.82
CA LEU A 7 44.66 44.49 21.44
C LEU A 7 44.14 43.52 20.34
N LEU A 8 44.77 42.34 20.23
CA LEU A 8 44.29 41.25 19.38
C LEU A 8 43.09 40.57 20.06
N LEU A 9 41.87 40.93 19.66
CA LEU A 9 40.66 40.15 19.98
C LEU A 9 40.72 38.82 19.21
N PRO A 10 40.65 37.65 19.87
CA PRO A 10 40.40 36.41 19.16
C PRO A 10 38.92 36.42 18.73
N ALA A 11 38.67 36.64 17.45
CA ALA A 11 37.38 36.38 16.83
C ALA A 11 37.10 34.87 16.93
N LEU A 12 36.43 34.48 18.02
CA LEU A 12 35.91 33.15 18.25
C LEU A 12 34.79 32.92 17.23
N ALA A 13 35.17 32.55 16.02
CA ALA A 13 34.26 32.03 15.01
C ALA A 13 33.75 30.68 15.52
N CYS A 14 32.71 30.72 16.37
CA CYS A 14 31.83 29.59 16.61
C CYS A 14 31.16 29.26 15.28
N VAL A 15 31.87 28.53 14.43
CA VAL A 15 31.29 27.74 13.36
C VAL A 15 30.51 26.65 14.08
N CYS A 16 29.32 27.00 14.56
CA CYS A 16 28.25 26.07 14.89
C CYS A 16 27.86 25.43 13.55
N ALA A 17 28.74 24.57 13.03
CA ALA A 17 28.42 23.66 11.96
C ALA A 17 27.33 22.76 12.56
N CYS A 18 26.07 23.16 12.38
CA CYS A 18 24.92 22.29 12.47
C CYS A 18 25.21 21.13 11.54
N GLY A 19 25.85 20.10 12.10
CA GLY A 19 26.49 19.08 11.32
C GLY A 19 25.45 18.33 10.48
N PRO A 20 25.86 17.77 9.32
CA PRO A 20 25.08 16.81 8.53
C PRO A 20 24.20 15.84 9.32
N LYS A 21 24.68 15.41 10.50
CA LYS A 21 24.03 14.44 11.38
C LYS A 21 22.75 14.94 12.03
N TYR A 22 22.59 16.25 12.20
CA TYR A 22 21.48 16.85 12.93
C TYR A 22 20.11 16.47 12.33
N TYR A 23 19.94 16.58 11.00
CA TYR A 23 18.65 16.26 10.36
C TYR A 23 18.26 14.78 10.46
N TYR A 24 19.24 13.88 10.41
CA TYR A 24 18.98 12.45 10.55
C TYR A 24 18.57 12.09 11.97
N GLU A 25 19.28 12.61 12.97
CA GLU A 25 18.97 12.38 14.38
C GLU A 25 17.59 12.94 14.74
N ASP A 26 17.26 14.14 14.26
CA ASP A 26 15.93 14.73 14.37
C ASP A 26 14.85 13.82 13.74
N ALA A 27 15.10 13.29 12.54
CA ALA A 27 14.16 12.41 11.86
C ALA A 27 13.86 11.15 12.70
N VAL A 28 14.91 10.50 13.22
CA VAL A 28 14.81 9.32 14.08
C VAL A 28 14.07 9.65 15.39
N GLN A 29 14.34 10.81 16.00
CA GLN A 29 13.66 11.25 17.22
C GLN A 29 12.18 11.55 16.97
N PHE A 30 11.84 12.24 15.88
CA PHE A 30 10.45 12.48 15.50
C PHE A 30 9.70 11.18 15.25
N GLU A 31 10.34 10.23 14.58
CA GLU A 31 9.76 8.92 14.30
C GLU A 31 9.47 8.14 15.59
N LYS A 32 10.43 8.08 16.52
CA LYS A 32 10.26 7.47 17.84
C LYS A 32 9.11 8.08 18.65
N ARG A 33 8.85 9.38 18.47
CA ARG A 33 7.75 10.11 19.12
C ARG A 33 6.41 9.98 18.38
N GLY A 34 6.35 9.21 17.29
CA GLY A 34 5.15 9.09 16.46
C GLY A 34 4.85 10.31 15.58
N LEU A 35 5.75 11.29 15.50
CA LEU A 35 5.61 12.50 14.68
C LEU A 35 6.05 12.22 13.23
N LEU A 36 5.37 11.25 12.60
CA LEU A 36 5.81 10.62 11.36
C LEU A 36 5.97 11.61 10.19
N LEU A 37 5.05 12.57 10.00
CA LEU A 37 5.21 13.57 8.94
C LEU A 37 6.49 14.41 9.10
N LYS A 38 6.78 14.86 10.33
CA LYS A 38 8.01 15.61 10.63
C LYS A 38 9.24 14.73 10.39
N ALA A 39 9.18 13.45 10.77
CA ALA A 39 10.24 12.51 10.51
C ALA A 39 10.52 12.35 9.01
N ALA A 40 9.48 12.17 8.20
CA ALA A 40 9.60 12.05 6.74
C ALA A 40 10.24 13.28 6.11
N ASP A 41 9.78 14.48 6.51
CA ASP A 41 10.36 15.74 6.04
C ASP A 41 11.85 15.85 6.41
N ARG A 42 12.24 15.45 7.62
CA ARG A 42 13.63 15.49 8.09
C ARG A 42 14.53 14.45 7.40
N TYR A 43 14.06 13.23 7.20
CA TYR A 43 14.79 12.22 6.42
C TYR A 43 15.04 12.67 4.98
N ARG A 44 14.03 13.27 4.34
CA ARG A 44 14.17 13.84 2.99
C ARG A 44 15.22 14.94 2.97
N VAL A 45 15.12 15.93 3.85
CA VAL A 45 16.09 17.04 3.94
C VAL A 45 17.50 16.54 4.23
N PHE A 46 17.67 15.57 5.12
CA PHE A 46 18.97 14.96 5.40
C PHE A 46 19.62 14.39 4.12
N ALA A 47 18.88 13.58 3.36
CA ALA A 47 19.42 12.95 2.15
C ALA A 47 19.66 13.95 1.01
N GLU A 48 18.90 15.04 0.95
CA GLU A 48 19.10 16.12 -0.01
C GLU A 48 20.33 16.97 0.31
N THR A 49 20.58 17.23 1.59
CA THR A 49 21.74 18.01 2.05
C THR A 49 23.02 17.19 2.11
N ASN A 50 22.92 15.86 2.26
CA ASN A 50 24.06 14.96 2.41
C ASN A 50 24.00 13.79 1.42
N PRO A 51 24.01 14.04 0.10
CA PRO A 51 23.77 12.98 -0.90
C PRO A 51 24.88 11.93 -0.99
N LYS A 52 26.05 12.19 -0.42
CA LYS A 52 27.17 11.24 -0.36
C LYS A 52 27.20 10.41 0.93
N ASP A 53 26.35 10.73 1.90
CA ASP A 53 26.26 9.97 3.14
C ASP A 53 25.62 8.61 2.87
N GLU A 54 26.20 7.55 3.45
CA GLU A 54 25.74 6.17 3.27
C GLU A 54 24.27 5.96 3.70
N ARG A 55 23.76 6.81 4.60
CA ARG A 55 22.38 6.76 5.11
C ARG A 55 21.37 7.48 4.20
N ALA A 56 21.83 8.27 3.22
CA ALA A 56 20.97 9.04 2.33
C ALA A 56 19.94 8.17 1.57
N PRO A 57 20.30 7.03 0.92
CA PRO A 57 19.33 6.19 0.23
C PRO A 57 18.27 5.60 1.18
N ALA A 58 18.68 5.13 2.36
CA ALA A 58 17.75 4.61 3.37
C ALA A 58 16.79 5.70 3.88
N SER A 59 17.28 6.92 4.04
CA SER A 59 16.48 8.06 4.49
C SER A 59 15.43 8.49 3.44
N LEU A 60 15.80 8.57 2.15
CA LEU A 60 14.81 8.83 1.09
C LEU A 60 13.74 7.75 1.04
N PHE A 61 14.15 6.47 1.12
CA PHE A 61 13.19 5.37 1.14
C PHE A 61 12.23 5.49 2.32
N ARG A 62 12.75 5.75 3.52
CA ARG A 62 11.93 5.91 4.72
C ARG A 62 10.95 7.07 4.64
N ALA A 63 11.40 8.23 4.11
CA ALA A 63 10.54 9.37 3.88
C ALA A 63 9.38 9.04 2.92
N ALA A 64 9.69 8.39 1.79
CA ALA A 64 8.69 8.00 0.80
C ALA A 64 7.70 6.96 1.34
N GLU A 65 8.19 5.98 2.12
CA GLU A 65 7.32 5.03 2.83
C GLU A 65 6.37 5.73 3.78
N ILE A 66 6.86 6.65 4.62
CA ILE A 66 5.99 7.36 5.55
C ILE A 66 4.92 8.16 4.80
N TYR A 67 5.31 8.94 3.79
CA TYR A 67 4.33 9.70 3.00
C TYR A 67 3.27 8.80 2.37
N SER A 68 3.68 7.70 1.73
CA SER A 68 2.77 6.81 1.01
C SER A 68 1.95 5.91 1.95
N ARG A 69 2.60 5.14 2.81
CA ARG A 69 1.97 4.09 3.64
C ARG A 69 1.20 4.66 4.81
N ASN A 70 1.78 5.61 5.55
CA ASN A 70 1.16 6.12 6.77
C ASN A 70 0.12 7.21 6.50
N PHE A 71 0.27 7.98 5.42
CA PHE A 71 -0.59 9.14 5.15
C PHE A 71 -1.27 9.13 3.77
N GLY A 72 -1.00 8.17 2.88
CA GLY A 72 -1.58 8.14 1.54
C GLY A 72 -1.18 9.32 0.64
N LEU A 73 -0.12 10.06 1.01
CA LEU A 73 0.35 11.26 0.30
C LEU A 73 1.20 10.88 -0.92
N CYS A 74 0.60 10.19 -1.89
CA CYS A 74 1.29 9.67 -3.08
C CYS A 74 1.97 10.79 -3.89
N GLY A 75 1.38 11.99 -3.95
CA GLY A 75 1.99 13.16 -4.59
C GLY A 75 3.29 13.62 -3.94
N LYS A 76 3.43 13.47 -2.61
CA LYS A 76 4.70 13.73 -1.89
C LYS A 76 5.67 12.56 -1.99
N ALA A 77 5.17 11.32 -1.96
CA ALA A 77 6.02 10.12 -2.01
C ALA A 77 6.71 9.95 -3.38
N LYS A 78 5.98 10.19 -4.48
CA LYS A 78 6.47 10.02 -5.86
C LYS A 78 7.83 10.70 -6.13
N PRO A 79 8.00 12.02 -5.95
CA PRO A 79 9.28 12.69 -6.23
C PRO A 79 10.42 12.20 -5.32
N VAL A 80 10.11 11.68 -4.12
CA VAL A 80 11.11 11.11 -3.22
C VAL A 80 11.58 9.73 -3.70
N PHE A 81 10.66 8.87 -4.15
CA PHE A 81 11.01 7.61 -4.81
C PHE A 81 11.80 7.83 -6.10
N GLU A 82 11.38 8.77 -6.96
CA GLU A 82 12.11 9.12 -8.19
C GLU A 82 13.54 9.55 -7.89
N ARG A 83 13.74 10.41 -6.87
CA ARG A 83 15.07 10.85 -6.43
C ARG A 83 15.93 9.68 -5.94
N LEU A 84 15.36 8.79 -5.13
CA LEU A 84 16.06 7.59 -4.66
C LEU A 84 16.53 6.73 -5.84
N LEU A 85 15.61 6.43 -6.76
CA LEU A 85 15.85 5.54 -7.89
C LEU A 85 16.84 6.11 -8.92
N LYS A 86 16.85 7.44 -9.06
CA LYS A 86 17.76 8.16 -9.95
C LYS A 86 19.17 8.27 -9.37
N ASN A 87 19.28 8.66 -8.09
CA ASN A 87 20.57 9.01 -7.50
C ASN A 87 21.28 7.81 -6.83
N TYR A 88 20.54 6.76 -6.46
CA TYR A 88 21.08 5.59 -5.76
C TYR A 88 20.61 4.28 -6.43
N PRO A 89 21.06 3.99 -7.67
CA PRO A 89 20.61 2.83 -8.42
C PRO A 89 21.00 1.48 -7.79
N ALA A 90 22.01 1.45 -6.92
CA ALA A 90 22.43 0.25 -6.19
C ALA A 90 21.78 0.12 -4.78
N ALA A 91 20.84 1.00 -4.41
CA ALA A 91 20.21 0.94 -3.10
C ALA A 91 19.47 -0.39 -2.90
N PRO A 92 19.62 -1.07 -1.74
CA PRO A 92 18.90 -2.32 -1.45
C PRO A 92 17.37 -2.18 -1.53
N SER A 93 16.86 -0.97 -1.28
CA SER A 93 15.43 -0.64 -1.35
C SER A 93 14.91 -0.38 -2.77
N ARG A 94 15.72 -0.51 -3.82
CA ARG A 94 15.34 -0.17 -5.20
C ARG A 94 14.07 -0.88 -5.65
N ALA A 95 13.95 -2.19 -5.45
CA ALA A 95 12.77 -2.95 -5.88
C ALA A 95 11.49 -2.46 -5.18
N ALA A 96 11.57 -2.21 -3.87
CA ALA A 96 10.45 -1.67 -3.10
C ALA A 96 10.11 -0.22 -3.51
N ALA A 97 11.11 0.60 -3.81
CA ALA A 97 10.94 1.96 -4.30
C ALA A 97 10.28 2.01 -5.69
N MET A 98 10.68 1.11 -6.60
CA MET A 98 10.02 0.96 -7.92
C MET A 98 8.55 0.59 -7.74
N LYS A 99 8.24 -0.35 -6.85
CA LYS A 99 6.86 -0.71 -6.51
C LYS A 99 6.10 0.52 -6.00
N GLY A 100 6.62 1.21 -4.98
CA GLY A 100 5.97 2.38 -4.38
C GLY A 100 5.79 3.57 -5.34
N LEU A 101 6.64 3.68 -6.37
CA LEU A 101 6.51 4.69 -7.41
C LEU A 101 5.28 4.48 -8.31
N PHE A 102 4.98 3.22 -8.65
CA PHE A 102 3.89 2.88 -9.58
C PHE A 102 2.61 2.42 -8.89
N ILE A 103 2.72 1.92 -7.66
CA ILE A 103 1.64 1.34 -6.87
C ILE A 103 1.50 2.19 -5.60
N CYS A 104 0.73 3.27 -5.69
CA CYS A 104 0.37 4.11 -4.55
C CYS A 104 -1.08 4.62 -4.68
N PRO A 105 -1.95 4.33 -3.70
CA PRO A 105 -1.72 3.41 -2.58
C PRO A 105 -1.73 1.94 -3.05
N ASP A 106 -1.10 1.02 -2.28
CA ASP A 106 -1.16 -0.41 -2.58
C ASP A 106 -2.47 -1.01 -2.07
N TYR A 107 -3.42 -1.29 -2.97
CA TYR A 107 -4.71 -1.88 -2.63
C TYR A 107 -4.66 -3.39 -2.41
N PHE A 108 -3.51 -4.05 -2.56
CA PHE A 108 -3.36 -5.49 -2.27
C PHE A 108 -1.89 -5.82 -1.92
N PRO A 109 -1.47 -5.60 -0.66
CA PRO A 109 -0.08 -5.78 -0.25
C PRO A 109 0.35 -7.26 -0.24
N VAL A 110 0.97 -7.70 -1.34
CA VAL A 110 1.55 -9.05 -1.51
C VAL A 110 2.97 -9.22 -0.94
N ASP A 111 3.53 -8.16 -0.34
CA ASP A 111 4.94 -8.12 0.12
C ASP A 111 5.12 -8.53 1.59
N ARG A 112 4.04 -8.88 2.29
CA ARG A 112 4.06 -9.32 3.69
C ARG A 112 3.01 -10.39 3.96
N PRO A 113 3.24 -11.32 4.90
CA PRO A 113 2.21 -12.23 5.35
C PRO A 113 1.03 -11.47 5.97
N LEU A 114 -0.18 -11.92 5.67
CA LEU A 114 -1.42 -11.32 6.15
C LEU A 114 -2.44 -12.41 6.44
N SER A 115 -3.34 -12.16 7.38
CA SER A 115 -4.52 -13.00 7.57
C SER A 115 -5.75 -12.14 7.74
N TRP A 116 -6.85 -12.58 7.14
CA TRP A 116 -8.11 -11.89 7.25
C TRP A 116 -9.28 -12.89 7.20
N THR A 117 -10.42 -12.42 7.68
CA THR A 117 -11.68 -13.16 7.68
C THR A 117 -12.73 -12.29 7.00
N TYR A 118 -13.35 -12.84 5.97
CA TYR A 118 -14.60 -12.30 5.43
C TYR A 118 -15.80 -13.07 5.98
N GLY A 119 -16.94 -12.40 6.09
CA GLY A 119 -18.21 -12.98 6.50
C GLY A 119 -19.33 -12.47 5.61
N ASP A 120 -20.43 -13.21 5.52
CA ASP A 120 -21.65 -12.67 4.93
C ASP A 120 -22.07 -11.39 5.67
N SER A 121 -22.48 -10.37 4.92
CA SER A 121 -22.72 -9.03 5.49
C SER A 121 -23.90 -9.01 6.46
N GLU A 122 -24.93 -9.82 6.19
CA GLU A 122 -26.16 -9.89 6.97
C GLU A 122 -25.89 -10.38 8.41
N THR A 123 -25.21 -11.52 8.56
CA THR A 123 -24.98 -12.12 9.88
C THR A 123 -23.57 -11.88 10.43
N GLY A 124 -22.68 -11.24 9.66
CA GLY A 124 -21.29 -11.01 10.04
C GLY A 124 -20.44 -12.29 10.02
N GLY A 125 -20.82 -13.27 9.19
CA GLY A 125 -20.08 -14.52 9.04
C GLY A 125 -20.56 -15.67 9.92
N VAL A 126 -21.72 -15.55 10.57
CA VAL A 126 -22.36 -16.67 11.29
C VAL A 126 -22.85 -17.71 10.28
N ASN A 127 -23.45 -17.28 9.18
CA ASN A 127 -23.98 -18.17 8.15
C ASN A 127 -22.90 -18.60 7.16
N ALA A 128 -22.03 -17.69 6.70
CA ALA A 128 -20.95 -18.02 5.79
C ALA A 128 -19.69 -17.18 6.04
N ARG A 129 -18.52 -17.82 6.11
CA ARG A 129 -17.25 -17.10 6.30
C ARG A 129 -16.10 -17.66 5.48
N GLN A 130 -15.15 -16.80 5.15
CA GLN A 130 -13.92 -17.12 4.46
C GLN A 130 -12.75 -16.73 5.35
N VAL A 131 -11.93 -17.70 5.75
CA VAL A 131 -10.69 -17.45 6.49
C VAL A 131 -9.52 -17.59 5.51
N THR A 132 -8.81 -16.50 5.28
CA THR A 132 -7.71 -16.43 4.33
C THR A 132 -6.39 -16.15 5.03
N ARG A 133 -5.35 -16.85 4.58
CA ARG A 133 -3.96 -16.58 4.94
C ARG A 133 -3.15 -16.35 3.68
N LEU A 134 -2.37 -15.29 3.67
CA LEU A 134 -1.43 -14.94 2.62
C LEU A 134 -0.02 -15.28 3.06
N THR A 135 0.69 -16.02 2.20
CA THR A 135 2.09 -16.42 2.37
C THR A 135 2.91 -15.87 1.21
N VAL A 136 4.06 -15.27 1.51
CA VAL A 136 4.93 -14.63 0.52
C VAL A 136 6.11 -15.55 0.22
N PRO A 137 6.12 -16.28 -0.92
CA PRO A 137 7.32 -16.96 -1.39
C PRO A 137 8.41 -15.95 -1.80
N ALA A 138 9.64 -16.41 -1.96
CA ALA A 138 10.76 -15.57 -2.41
C ALA A 138 10.59 -15.02 -3.84
N SER A 139 9.67 -15.58 -4.64
CA SER A 139 9.59 -15.39 -6.09
C SER A 139 8.67 -14.24 -6.57
N GLY A 140 8.61 -13.12 -5.85
CA GLY A 140 7.95 -11.90 -6.36
C GLY A 140 6.42 -11.93 -6.45
N GLY A 141 5.75 -12.81 -5.71
CA GLY A 141 4.29 -12.88 -5.60
C GLY A 141 3.85 -13.41 -4.23
N ALA A 142 2.57 -13.73 -4.08
CA ALA A 142 2.00 -14.27 -2.86
C ALA A 142 0.97 -15.37 -3.14
N TYR A 143 0.97 -16.42 -2.33
CA TYR A 143 -0.11 -17.40 -2.34
C TYR A 143 -1.12 -17.08 -1.25
N THR A 144 -2.40 -17.28 -1.54
CA THR A 144 -3.44 -17.34 -0.50
C THR A 144 -3.96 -18.75 -0.35
N LEU A 145 -4.25 -19.13 0.90
CA LEU A 145 -5.03 -20.30 1.24
C LEU A 145 -6.31 -19.83 1.93
N THR A 146 -7.45 -20.04 1.28
CA THR A 146 -8.78 -19.67 1.78
C THR A 146 -9.55 -20.91 2.18
N ARG A 147 -10.11 -20.89 3.39
CA ARG A 147 -11.05 -21.91 3.89
C ARG A 147 -12.45 -21.29 3.97
N ILE A 148 -13.42 -21.90 3.31
CA ILE A 148 -14.79 -21.39 3.21
C ILE A 148 -15.69 -22.28 4.08
N TYR A 149 -16.47 -21.65 4.96
CA TYR A 149 -17.36 -22.30 5.92
C TYR A 149 -18.82 -21.87 5.70
N ALA A 150 -19.75 -22.81 5.91
CA ALA A 150 -21.19 -22.59 6.03
C ALA A 150 -21.57 -22.97 7.46
N GLY A 151 -21.90 -21.98 8.29
CA GLY A 151 -21.92 -22.13 9.74
C GLY A 151 -20.57 -22.64 10.26
N LYS A 152 -20.60 -23.83 10.85
CA LYS A 152 -19.40 -24.51 11.37
C LYS A 152 -18.76 -25.48 10.37
N ALA A 153 -19.47 -25.85 9.29
CA ALA A 153 -19.01 -26.84 8.34
C ALA A 153 -18.03 -26.23 7.32
N LEU A 154 -16.88 -26.87 7.12
CA LEU A 154 -15.94 -26.51 6.06
C LEU A 154 -16.43 -27.09 4.72
N ILE A 155 -16.74 -26.24 3.75
CA ILE A 155 -17.24 -26.69 2.43
C ILE A 155 -16.20 -26.62 1.33
N SER A 156 -15.17 -25.77 1.46
CA SER A 156 -14.18 -25.62 0.39
C SER A 156 -12.84 -25.09 0.90
N ARG A 157 -11.78 -25.46 0.17
CA ARG A 157 -10.44 -24.90 0.28
C ARG A 157 -10.04 -24.38 -1.09
N GLN A 158 -9.54 -23.15 -1.14
CA GLN A 158 -9.09 -22.53 -2.37
C GLN A 158 -7.65 -22.06 -2.20
N LYS A 159 -6.83 -22.30 -3.21
CA LYS A 159 -5.47 -21.76 -3.31
C LYS A 159 -5.43 -20.82 -4.51
N LYS A 160 -4.92 -19.61 -4.30
CA LYS A 160 -4.73 -18.62 -5.36
C LYS A 160 -3.31 -18.07 -5.31
N PHE A 161 -2.81 -17.58 -6.43
CA PHE A 161 -1.54 -16.88 -6.51
C PHE A 161 -1.80 -15.44 -6.96
N TYR A 162 -1.09 -14.48 -6.37
CA TYR A 162 -1.15 -13.08 -6.71
C TYR A 162 0.24 -12.57 -7.06
N ALA A 163 0.33 -11.81 -8.14
CA ALA A 163 1.57 -11.15 -8.52
C ALA A 163 1.27 -9.81 -9.18
N PHE A 164 2.27 -8.95 -9.17
CA PHE A 164 2.29 -7.76 -10.00
C PHE A 164 3.07 -8.07 -11.28
N ALA A 165 2.48 -7.78 -12.42
CA ALA A 165 3.18 -7.72 -13.70
C ALA A 165 2.95 -6.33 -14.28
N ASP A 166 4.04 -5.62 -14.59
CA ASP A 166 4.04 -4.20 -14.96
C ASP A 166 3.35 -3.30 -13.91
N ARG A 167 2.04 -3.05 -14.10
CA ARG A 167 1.18 -2.25 -13.23
C ARG A 167 -0.16 -2.93 -12.97
N ASP A 168 -0.26 -4.22 -13.26
CA ASP A 168 -1.48 -4.98 -13.17
C ASP A 168 -1.34 -5.98 -12.00
N LEU A 169 -2.34 -6.02 -11.13
CA LEU A 169 -2.47 -7.04 -10.10
C LEU A 169 -3.18 -8.24 -10.72
N ILE A 170 -2.47 -9.36 -10.81
CA ILE A 170 -2.94 -10.59 -11.42
C ILE A 170 -3.25 -11.60 -10.33
N GLU A 171 -4.47 -12.13 -10.34
CA GLU A 171 -4.88 -13.33 -9.62
C GLU A 171 -4.77 -14.53 -10.56
N ARG A 172 -4.00 -15.56 -10.18
CA ARG A 172 -3.95 -16.84 -10.87
C ARG A 172 -4.69 -17.90 -10.06
N ARG A 173 -5.64 -18.56 -10.71
CA ARG A 173 -6.43 -19.65 -10.13
C ARG A 173 -6.68 -20.71 -11.20
N ASP A 174 -6.43 -21.98 -10.86
CA ASP A 174 -6.73 -23.13 -11.73
C ASP A 174 -6.14 -22.97 -13.15
N GLY A 175 -4.94 -22.38 -13.25
CA GLY A 175 -4.23 -22.12 -14.51
C GLY A 175 -4.69 -20.87 -15.28
N VAL A 176 -5.69 -20.15 -14.78
CA VAL A 176 -6.25 -18.94 -15.43
C VAL A 176 -5.75 -17.69 -14.72
N ASP A 177 -5.26 -16.73 -15.51
CA ASP A 177 -4.87 -15.40 -15.05
C ASP A 177 -6.01 -14.40 -15.20
N THR A 178 -6.31 -13.70 -14.11
CA THR A 178 -7.32 -12.65 -14.01
C THR A 178 -6.64 -11.36 -13.56
N ILE A 179 -6.71 -10.31 -14.36
CA ILE A 179 -6.31 -8.97 -13.93
C ILE A 179 -7.44 -8.40 -13.08
N ILE A 180 -7.22 -8.32 -11.76
CA ILE A 180 -8.24 -7.87 -10.81
C ILE A 180 -8.14 -6.36 -10.51
N LEU A 181 -6.98 -5.74 -10.78
CA LEU A 181 -6.79 -4.30 -10.62
C LEU A 181 -5.67 -3.78 -11.54
N LYS A 182 -5.85 -2.60 -12.15
CA LYS A 182 -4.82 -1.91 -12.93
C LYS A 182 -4.42 -0.59 -12.29
N TYR A 183 -3.12 -0.31 -12.26
CA TYR A 183 -2.55 0.93 -11.73
C TYR A 183 -2.13 1.89 -12.86
N PRO A 184 -2.28 3.22 -12.69
CA PRO A 184 -2.99 3.90 -11.58
C PRO A 184 -4.49 3.58 -11.55
N VAL A 185 -5.07 3.58 -10.34
CA VAL A 185 -6.51 3.34 -10.15
C VAL A 185 -7.26 4.65 -10.33
N GLU A 186 -7.88 4.82 -11.49
CA GLU A 186 -8.55 6.04 -11.92
C GLU A 186 -9.99 5.73 -12.28
N LYS A 187 -10.92 6.65 -11.97
CA LYS A 187 -12.34 6.50 -12.29
C LYS A 187 -12.54 6.24 -13.80
N ASP A 188 -13.51 5.40 -14.14
CA ASP A 188 -13.91 5.00 -15.49
C ASP A 188 -12.89 4.14 -16.26
N ARG A 189 -11.68 3.95 -15.71
CA ARG A 189 -10.68 3.02 -16.27
C ARG A 189 -11.25 1.61 -16.34
N SER A 190 -11.19 1.01 -17.52
CA SER A 190 -11.76 -0.31 -17.79
C SER A 190 -10.77 -1.26 -18.47
N TRP A 191 -10.94 -2.56 -18.26
CA TRP A 191 -10.17 -3.60 -18.94
C TRP A 191 -10.96 -4.90 -19.08
N GLY A 192 -10.61 -5.72 -20.07
CA GLY A 192 -11.09 -7.09 -20.18
C GLY A 192 -10.18 -8.05 -19.43
N SER A 193 -10.75 -9.10 -18.83
CA SER A 193 -10.01 -10.23 -18.29
C SER A 193 -10.89 -11.49 -18.21
N SER A 194 -10.31 -12.63 -17.85
CA SER A 194 -11.06 -13.86 -17.60
C SER A 194 -11.48 -13.91 -16.12
N SER A 195 -12.72 -14.26 -15.81
CA SER A 195 -13.15 -14.57 -14.44
C SER A 195 -14.01 -15.81 -14.42
N GLY A 196 -13.59 -16.84 -13.68
CA GLY A 196 -14.28 -18.13 -13.65
C GLY A 196 -14.39 -18.79 -15.03
N GLY A 197 -13.37 -18.60 -15.90
CA GLY A 197 -13.37 -19.13 -17.26
C GLY A 197 -14.24 -18.37 -18.26
N ARG A 198 -14.85 -17.24 -17.87
CA ARG A 198 -15.67 -16.40 -18.75
C ARG A 198 -15.04 -15.03 -18.96
N SER A 199 -15.29 -14.44 -20.13
CA SER A 199 -14.95 -13.04 -20.40
C SER A 199 -15.67 -12.11 -19.43
N ALA A 200 -14.89 -11.21 -18.82
CA ALA A 200 -15.35 -10.24 -17.84
C ALA A 200 -14.79 -8.86 -18.18
N ARG A 201 -15.63 -7.83 -18.06
CA ARG A 201 -15.21 -6.43 -18.10
C ARG A 201 -15.11 -5.90 -16.68
N PHE A 202 -13.94 -5.36 -16.35
CA PHE A 202 -13.69 -4.66 -15.11
C PHE A 202 -13.70 -3.15 -15.36
N THR A 203 -14.25 -2.37 -14.43
CA THR A 203 -14.29 -0.90 -14.49
C THR A 203 -14.12 -0.31 -13.10
N VAL A 204 -13.26 0.70 -12.94
CA VAL A 204 -13.19 1.49 -11.70
C VAL A 204 -14.39 2.44 -11.66
N GLU A 205 -15.42 2.08 -10.93
CA GLU A 205 -16.67 2.84 -10.82
C GLU A 205 -16.47 4.12 -9.97
N ALA A 206 -15.70 4.00 -8.89
CA ALA A 206 -15.43 5.11 -7.99
C ALA A 206 -14.05 4.97 -7.32
N VAL A 207 -13.48 6.11 -6.95
CA VAL A 207 -12.25 6.26 -6.18
C VAL A 207 -12.50 7.22 -5.03
N GLY A 208 -11.70 7.16 -3.96
CA GLY A 208 -11.83 8.09 -2.83
C GLY A 208 -13.06 7.83 -1.94
N VAL A 209 -13.70 6.65 -2.04
CA VAL A 209 -14.94 6.38 -1.29
C VAL A 209 -14.64 5.94 0.14
N THR A 210 -15.51 6.31 1.09
CA THR A 210 -15.47 5.80 2.46
C THR A 210 -16.40 4.60 2.57
N VAL A 211 -15.89 3.49 3.11
CA VAL A 211 -16.64 2.24 3.24
C VAL A 211 -16.58 1.76 4.69
N LYS A 212 -17.75 1.63 5.31
CA LYS A 212 -17.91 1.04 6.64
C LYS A 212 -18.25 -0.45 6.52
N VAL A 213 -17.48 -1.29 7.21
CA VAL A 213 -17.66 -2.75 7.35
C VAL A 213 -17.51 -3.11 8.83
N ARG A 214 -17.71 -4.39 9.20
CA ARG A 214 -17.54 -4.84 10.59
C ARG A 214 -16.12 -4.69 11.12
N ALA A 215 -15.11 -4.84 10.25
CA ALA A 215 -13.71 -4.61 10.62
C ALA A 215 -13.34 -3.14 10.88
N GLY A 216 -14.23 -2.18 10.57
CA GLY A 216 -13.97 -0.76 10.77
C GLY A 216 -14.44 0.10 9.61
N GLU A 217 -14.01 1.35 9.63
CA GLU A 217 -14.24 2.32 8.56
C GLU A 217 -12.96 2.54 7.77
N PHE A 218 -13.05 2.43 6.45
CA PHE A 218 -11.92 2.58 5.55
C PHE A 218 -12.17 3.78 4.64
N THR A 219 -11.18 4.67 4.54
CA THR A 219 -11.23 5.84 3.67
C THR A 219 -10.38 5.63 2.42
N ASN A 220 -10.60 6.45 1.41
CA ASN A 220 -9.88 6.39 0.14
C ASN A 220 -9.93 5.01 -0.54
N CYS A 221 -11.08 4.34 -0.46
CA CYS A 221 -11.30 3.06 -1.10
C CYS A 221 -11.58 3.23 -2.60
N VAL A 222 -11.45 2.13 -3.34
CA VAL A 222 -11.82 2.05 -4.76
C VAL A 222 -12.92 1.01 -4.94
N LYS A 223 -13.91 1.34 -5.77
CA LYS A 223 -15.03 0.46 -6.12
C LYS A 223 -14.82 -0.02 -7.55
N VAL A 224 -14.58 -1.32 -7.72
CA VAL A 224 -14.35 -1.95 -9.02
C VAL A 224 -15.56 -2.79 -9.40
N LYS A 225 -16.19 -2.44 -10.52
CA LYS A 225 -17.25 -3.21 -11.17
C LYS A 225 -16.63 -4.37 -11.93
N GLN A 226 -17.17 -5.56 -11.77
CA GLN A 226 -16.91 -6.73 -12.60
C GLN A 226 -18.22 -7.19 -13.24
N GLN A 227 -18.30 -7.13 -14.56
CA GLN A 227 -19.46 -7.54 -15.34
C GLN A 227 -19.10 -8.68 -16.30
N LEU A 228 -19.79 -9.80 -16.16
CA LEU A 228 -19.66 -10.93 -17.08
C LEU A 228 -20.44 -10.65 -18.36
N GLU A 229 -19.88 -11.07 -19.49
CA GLU A 229 -20.53 -10.91 -20.80
C GLU A 229 -21.88 -11.65 -20.85
N GLY A 230 -22.91 -10.95 -21.35
CA GLY A 230 -24.28 -11.44 -21.47
C GLY A 230 -25.09 -11.49 -20.17
N ILE A 231 -24.52 -11.06 -19.03
CA ILE A 231 -25.21 -11.08 -17.73
C ILE A 231 -25.66 -9.66 -17.35
N PRO A 232 -26.96 -9.43 -17.03
CA PRO A 232 -27.48 -8.10 -16.71
C PRO A 232 -27.09 -7.59 -15.31
N SER A 233 -26.58 -8.47 -14.45
CA SER A 233 -26.03 -8.13 -13.13
C SER A 233 -24.51 -8.04 -13.16
N TRP A 234 -23.94 -7.45 -12.11
CA TRP A 234 -22.51 -7.33 -11.92
C TRP A 234 -22.14 -7.44 -10.44
N ILE A 235 -20.85 -7.65 -10.19
CA ILE A 235 -20.26 -7.67 -8.86
C ILE A 235 -19.52 -6.35 -8.68
N TYR A 236 -19.60 -5.75 -7.49
CA TYR A 236 -18.62 -4.75 -7.07
C TYR A 236 -17.68 -5.35 -6.04
N GLU A 237 -16.39 -5.09 -6.22
CA GLU A 237 -15.37 -5.31 -5.20
C GLU A 237 -14.81 -3.96 -4.74
N TYR A 238 -14.77 -3.79 -3.44
CA TYR A 238 -14.24 -2.59 -2.81
C TYR A 238 -12.88 -2.91 -2.23
N TYR A 239 -11.88 -2.11 -2.56
CA TYR A 239 -10.52 -2.27 -2.06
C TYR A 239 -10.11 -1.07 -1.22
N ALA A 240 -9.52 -1.33 -0.05
CA ALA A 240 -8.94 -0.31 0.81
C ALA A 240 -7.41 -0.28 0.68
N PRO A 241 -6.79 0.91 0.75
CA PRO A 241 -5.34 1.07 0.83
C PRO A 241 -4.72 0.17 1.90
N TRP A 242 -3.62 -0.48 1.55
CA TRP A 242 -2.77 -1.31 2.43
C TRP A 242 -3.48 -2.48 3.12
N THR A 243 -4.71 -2.79 2.70
CA THR A 243 -5.58 -3.78 3.32
C THR A 243 -5.98 -4.89 2.35
N GLY A 244 -6.36 -4.55 1.11
CA GLY A 244 -6.97 -5.52 0.21
C GLY A 244 -8.43 -5.23 -0.07
N ARG A 245 -9.14 -6.26 -0.54
CA ARG A 245 -10.59 -6.24 -0.66
C ARG A 245 -11.23 -6.14 0.72
N ILE A 246 -12.25 -5.30 0.88
CA ILE A 246 -12.95 -5.09 2.15
C ILE A 246 -14.46 -5.40 2.06
N LEU A 247 -15.05 -5.32 0.87
CA LEU A 247 -16.46 -5.56 0.65
C LEU A 247 -16.68 -6.10 -0.76
N THR A 248 -17.63 -7.02 -0.90
CA THR A 248 -18.19 -7.49 -2.16
C THR A 248 -19.70 -7.28 -2.12
N SER A 249 -20.25 -6.66 -3.16
CA SER A 249 -21.69 -6.52 -3.37
C SER A 249 -22.08 -7.05 -4.75
N VAL A 250 -23.35 -7.44 -4.90
CA VAL A 250 -23.97 -7.78 -6.18
C VAL A 250 -24.95 -6.68 -6.52
N ALA A 251 -24.94 -6.24 -7.77
CA ALA A 251 -25.75 -5.13 -8.23
C ALA A 251 -26.35 -5.40 -9.61
N GLY A 252 -27.38 -4.64 -9.92
CA GLY A 252 -28.09 -4.65 -11.19
C GLY A 252 -28.82 -3.33 -11.39
N LYS A 253 -29.71 -3.28 -12.38
CA LYS A 253 -30.48 -2.07 -12.64
C LYS A 253 -31.35 -1.74 -11.42
N GLY A 254 -31.04 -0.65 -10.72
CA GLY A 254 -31.81 -0.12 -9.60
C GLY A 254 -31.54 -0.78 -8.24
N PHE A 255 -30.55 -1.67 -8.11
CA PHE A 255 -30.22 -2.28 -6.82
C PHE A 255 -28.73 -2.55 -6.64
N GLU A 256 -28.31 -2.57 -5.37
CA GLU A 256 -27.02 -3.08 -4.91
C GLU A 256 -27.19 -3.72 -3.52
N HIS A 257 -26.76 -4.97 -3.38
CA HIS A 257 -26.84 -5.73 -2.13
C HIS A 257 -25.45 -6.17 -1.69
N ARG A 258 -25.09 -5.87 -0.45
CA ARG A 258 -23.85 -6.33 0.18
C ARG A 258 -23.92 -7.83 0.40
N VAL A 259 -22.88 -8.55 0.01
CA VAL A 259 -22.85 -10.01 0.10
C VAL A 259 -21.83 -10.46 1.14
N ILE A 260 -20.58 -10.01 1.01
CA ILE A 260 -19.47 -10.42 1.86
C ILE A 260 -18.67 -9.19 2.28
N GLU A 261 -18.28 -9.10 3.54
CA GLU A 261 -17.48 -7.99 4.05
C GLU A 261 -16.35 -8.46 4.98
N LEU A 262 -15.37 -7.60 5.16
CA LEU A 262 -14.24 -7.83 6.06
C LEU A 262 -14.72 -7.76 7.52
N ILE A 263 -14.48 -8.85 8.25
CA ILE A 263 -14.84 -8.99 9.67
C ILE A 263 -13.62 -8.73 10.55
N LYS A 264 -12.47 -9.27 10.16
CA LYS A 264 -11.21 -9.14 10.88
C LYS A 264 -10.05 -9.15 9.89
N TYR A 265 -9.03 -8.35 10.16
CA TYR A 265 -7.73 -8.44 9.49
C TYR A 265 -6.63 -8.29 10.54
N GLU A 266 -5.52 -8.98 10.32
CA GLU A 266 -4.32 -8.87 11.15
C GLU A 266 -3.23 -8.20 10.32
N GLU A 267 -2.87 -6.99 10.71
CA GLU A 267 -1.60 -6.41 10.30
C GLU A 267 -0.51 -7.14 11.09
N THR A 268 0.12 -8.14 10.47
CA THR A 268 1.33 -8.72 11.01
C THR A 268 2.41 -7.65 10.95
N GLN A 269 2.51 -6.80 11.97
CA GLN A 269 3.70 -6.00 12.17
C GLN A 269 4.86 -6.99 12.37
N LYS A 270 5.91 -6.85 11.55
CA LYS A 270 7.16 -7.57 11.79
C LYS A 270 7.60 -7.22 13.21
N LYS A 271 7.54 -8.18 14.13
CA LYS A 271 8.31 -8.14 15.36
C LYS A 271 9.80 -8.05 15.02
#